data_AF-A0A7J4ZMX3-F1
#
_entry.id   AF-A0A7J4ZMX3-F1
#
_cell.length_a   1.000
_cell.length_b   1.000
_cell.length_c   1.000
_cell.angle_alpha   90.00
_cell.angle_beta   90.00
_cell.angle_gamma   90.00
#
_symmetry.space_group_name_H-M   'P 1'
#
loop_
_entity.id
_entity.type
_entity.pdbx_description
1 polymer ?
#
loop_
_entity_poly.entity_id
_entity_poly.type
_entity_poly.pdbx_seq_one_letter_code
_entity_poly.pdbx_strand_id
1 'polypeptide(L)'
;MKCIATLAGIILLAASSAFAGAPRTYQVTGPVLEVKDDTVVVQKGKEKWEIAKDKDTKTTGDLKVGSKVTVTYTMKAATIDVKSDAKGAKKK
;
A
#
# COMPACT_ATOMS: atom_id res chain seq x y z
N MET A 1 20.87 -8.59 -41.71
CA MET A 1 20.81 -9.75 -40.78
C MET A 1 21.54 -9.51 -39.45
N LYS A 2 22.69 -8.83 -39.43
CA LYS A 2 23.41 -8.51 -38.17
C LYS A 2 22.70 -7.47 -37.28
N CYS A 3 21.99 -6.49 -37.85
CA CYS A 3 21.29 -5.44 -37.09
C CYS A 3 19.99 -5.90 -36.41
N ILE A 4 19.36 -6.96 -36.92
CA ILE A 4 18.10 -7.49 -36.36
C ILE A 4 18.40 -8.30 -35.09
N ALA A 5 19.52 -9.03 -35.07
CA ALA A 5 19.98 -9.74 -33.87
C ALA A 5 20.39 -8.79 -32.74
N THR A 6 20.93 -7.61 -33.04
CA THR A 6 21.31 -6.61 -32.04
C THR A 6 20.09 -5.90 -31.43
N LEU A 7 19.03 -5.67 -32.21
CA LEU A 7 17.81 -5.02 -31.74
C LEU A 7 16.98 -5.95 -30.83
N ALA A 8 16.99 -7.26 -31.10
CA ALA A 8 16.33 -8.27 -30.26
C ALA A 8 17.02 -8.42 -28.87
N GLY A 9 18.34 -8.24 -28.81
CA GLY A 9 19.09 -8.30 -27.54
C GLY A 9 18.78 -7.14 -26.59
N ILE A 10 18.50 -5.94 -27.14
CA ILE A 10 18.19 -4.75 -26.33
C ILE A 10 16.77 -4.82 -25.72
N ILE A 11 15.83 -5.46 -26.42
CA ILE A 11 14.46 -5.65 -25.92
C ILE A 11 14.40 -6.65 -24.76
N LEU A 12 15.29 -7.66 -24.73
CA LEU A 12 15.35 -8.63 -23.63
C LEU A 12 15.94 -8.06 -22.32
N LEU A 13 16.73 -6.98 -22.38
CA LEU A 13 17.31 -6.35 -21.18
C LEU A 13 16.37 -5.36 -20.46
N ALA A 14 15.22 -5.01 -21.04
CA ALA A 14 14.25 -4.11 -20.41
C ALA A 14 13.27 -4.82 -19.44
N ALA A 15 13.32 -6.15 -19.36
CA ALA A 15 12.41 -6.94 -18.52
C ALA A 15 12.85 -7.06 -17.04
N SER A 16 14.06 -6.61 -16.69
CA SER A 16 14.53 -6.54 -15.31
C SER A 16 14.02 -5.27 -14.61
N SER A 17 12.71 -5.06 -14.63
CA SER A 17 12.10 -4.20 -13.60
C SER A 17 12.22 -4.96 -12.29
N ALA A 18 13.27 -4.63 -11.55
CA ALA A 18 13.47 -5.09 -10.19
C ALA A 18 12.17 -4.85 -9.42
N PHE A 19 11.49 -5.93 -9.04
CA PHE A 19 10.52 -5.92 -7.95
C PHE A 19 11.31 -5.63 -6.67
N ALA A 20 11.74 -4.39 -6.50
CA ALA A 20 11.97 -3.85 -5.18
C ALA A 20 10.66 -4.04 -4.42
N GLY A 21 10.70 -4.75 -3.30
CA GLY A 21 9.53 -5.10 -2.49
C GLY A 21 8.81 -3.86 -1.99
N ALA A 22 8.00 -3.25 -2.84
CA ALA A 22 7.14 -2.14 -2.47
C ALA A 22 6.18 -2.62 -1.38
N PRO A 23 5.85 -1.76 -0.39
CA PRO A 23 4.85 -2.07 0.61
C PRO A 23 3.58 -2.59 -0.07
N ARG A 24 3.05 -3.70 0.43
CA ARG A 24 1.82 -4.27 -0.12
C ARG A 24 0.72 -3.22 -0.08
N THR A 25 0.06 -3.03 -1.21
CA THR A 25 -1.16 -2.24 -1.30
C THR A 25 -2.34 -3.12 -0.93
N TYR A 26 -3.21 -2.60 -0.07
CA TYR A 26 -4.41 -3.25 0.42
C TYR A 26 -5.64 -2.48 -0.03
N GLN A 27 -6.79 -3.16 0.04
CA GLN A 27 -8.07 -2.57 -0.32
C GLN A 27 -9.12 -2.82 0.77
N VAL A 28 -9.89 -1.78 1.05
CA VAL A 28 -11.13 -1.87 1.81
C VAL A 28 -12.26 -1.32 0.94
N THR A 29 -13.38 -2.04 0.87
CA THR A 29 -14.56 -1.59 0.14
C THR A 29 -15.76 -1.58 1.07
N GLY A 30 -16.50 -0.49 1.09
CA GLY A 30 -17.63 -0.30 1.98
C GLY A 30 -18.25 1.08 1.91
N PRO A 31 -19.36 1.32 2.61
CA PRO A 31 -19.92 2.65 2.76
C PRO A 31 -19.00 3.52 3.64
N VAL A 32 -18.84 4.78 3.24
CA VAL A 32 -18.18 5.81 4.05
C VAL A 32 -19.06 6.17 5.23
N LEU A 33 -18.49 6.15 6.44
CA LEU A 33 -19.16 6.57 7.66
C LEU A 33 -18.84 8.01 8.03
N GLU A 34 -17.61 8.44 7.74
CA GLU A 34 -17.12 9.78 8.12
C GLU A 34 -16.01 10.21 7.15
N VAL A 35 -15.97 11.51 6.84
CA VAL A 35 -14.91 12.14 6.04
C VAL A 35 -14.37 13.32 6.83
N LYS A 36 -13.08 13.28 7.13
CA LYS A 36 -12.30 14.39 7.69
C LYS A 36 -11.26 14.85 6.68
N ASP A 37 -10.56 15.92 7.03
CA ASP A 37 -9.47 16.46 6.22
C ASP A 37 -8.34 15.43 6.06
N ASP A 38 -7.97 14.75 7.16
CA ASP A 38 -6.84 13.83 7.26
C ASP A 38 -7.22 12.35 7.34
N THR A 39 -8.51 12.02 7.36
CA THR A 39 -8.99 10.65 7.61
C THR A 39 -10.29 10.37 6.86
N VAL A 40 -10.48 9.13 6.41
CA VAL A 40 -11.77 8.59 5.96
C VAL A 40 -12.10 7.32 6.72
N VAL A 41 -13.35 7.20 7.18
CA VAL A 41 -13.83 6.01 7.89
C VAL A 41 -14.75 5.21 6.97
N VAL A 42 -14.45 3.93 6.78
CA VAL A 42 -15.22 3.02 5.91
C VAL A 42 -15.68 1.81 6.70
N GLN A 43 -16.91 1.35 6.49
CA GLN A 43 -17.41 0.13 7.14
C GLN A 43 -17.12 -1.10 6.27
N LYS A 44 -16.43 -2.10 6.81
CA LYS A 44 -16.28 -3.42 6.17
C LYS A 44 -16.85 -4.50 7.08
N GLY A 45 -17.99 -5.07 6.69
CA GLY A 45 -18.73 -5.99 7.55
C GLY A 45 -19.22 -5.29 8.81
N LYS A 46 -18.74 -5.73 9.98
CA LYS A 46 -19.04 -5.13 11.28
C LYS A 46 -17.93 -4.19 11.80
N GLU A 47 -16.83 -4.09 11.07
CA GLU A 47 -15.66 -3.29 11.47
C GLU A 47 -15.67 -1.92 10.82
N LYS A 48 -15.14 -0.93 11.55
CA LYS A 48 -14.86 0.42 11.05
C LYS A 48 -13.37 0.52 10.76
N TRP A 49 -13.05 0.91 9.54
CA TRP A 49 -11.68 1.09 9.06
C TRP A 49 -11.40 2.57 8.94
N GLU A 50 -10.50 3.08 9.77
CA GLU A 50 -10.01 4.46 9.71
C GLU A 50 -8.74 4.49 8.84
N ILE A 51 -8.76 5.29 7.78
CA ILE A 51 -7.65 5.39 6.83
C ILE A 51 -7.22 6.83 6.73
N ALA A 52 -5.92 7.06 6.97
CA ALA A 52 -5.31 8.37 6.83
C ALA A 52 -5.35 8.84 5.36
N LYS A 53 -5.58 10.13 5.19
CA LYS A 53 -5.52 10.88 3.94
C LYS A 53 -4.49 12.00 4.09
N ASP A 54 -3.80 12.27 3.00
CA ASP A 54 -2.85 13.35 2.88
C ASP A 54 -3.03 14.09 1.54
N LYS A 55 -2.18 15.07 1.25
CA LYS A 55 -2.23 15.86 0.02
C LYS A 55 -1.97 15.04 -1.25
N ASP A 56 -1.32 13.87 -1.11
CA ASP A 56 -1.02 12.96 -2.21
C ASP A 56 -2.17 11.98 -2.47
N THR A 57 -3.16 11.94 -1.57
CA THR A 57 -4.32 11.06 -1.68
C THR A 57 -5.25 11.52 -2.80
N LYS A 58 -5.23 10.77 -3.90
CA LYS A 58 -6.11 11.01 -5.04
C LYS A 58 -7.53 10.54 -4.72
N THR A 59 -8.46 11.48 -4.72
CA THR A 59 -9.90 11.18 -4.58
C THR A 59 -10.57 11.32 -5.94
N THR A 60 -11.17 10.24 -6.43
CA THR A 60 -11.92 10.23 -7.69
C THR A 60 -13.41 10.09 -7.39
N GLY A 61 -14.22 11.02 -7.90
CA GLY A 61 -15.67 11.05 -7.67
C GLY A 61 -16.08 11.79 -6.39
N ASP A 62 -17.36 11.69 -6.05
CA ASP A 62 -17.97 12.41 -4.92
C ASP A 62 -17.84 11.60 -3.61
N LEU A 63 -16.78 11.89 -2.85
CA LEU A 63 -16.51 11.28 -1.55
C LEU A 63 -17.39 11.92 -0.46
N LYS A 64 -18.51 11.28 -0.15
CA LYS A 64 -19.45 11.69 0.90
C LYS A 64 -19.84 10.52 1.80
N VAL A 65 -20.36 10.83 2.99
CA VAL A 65 -20.93 9.85 3.90
C VAL A 65 -22.07 9.07 3.21
N GLY A 66 -22.08 7.76 3.41
CA GLY A 66 -23.02 6.83 2.78
C GLY A 66 -22.60 6.31 1.41
N SER A 67 -21.68 6.99 0.70
CA SER A 67 -21.17 6.49 -0.59
C SER A 67 -20.41 5.20 -0.40
N LYS A 68 -20.66 4.20 -1.26
CA LYS A 68 -19.85 2.99 -1.32
C LYS A 68 -18.56 3.29 -2.08
N VAL A 69 -17.43 3.11 -1.42
CA VAL A 69 -16.09 3.40 -1.98
C VAL A 69 -15.18 2.18 -1.85
N THR A 70 -14.15 2.13 -2.70
CA THR A 70 -13.00 1.25 -2.54
C THR A 70 -11.79 2.12 -2.25
N VAL A 71 -11.22 2.00 -1.06
CA VAL A 71 -10.01 2.73 -0.67
C VAL A 71 -8.82 1.79 -0.85
N THR A 72 -7.86 2.22 -1.66
CA THR A 72 -6.55 1.56 -1.79
C THR A 72 -5.57 2.25 -0.86
N TYR A 73 -4.93 1.50 0.02
CA TYR A 73 -4.02 2.06 1.03
C TYR A 73 -2.80 1.18 1.21
N THR A 74 -1.73 1.76 1.77
CA THR A 74 -0.54 1.01 2.21
C THR A 74 -0.47 1.07 3.73
N MET A 75 -0.08 -0.04 4.36
CA MET A 75 0.22 -0.04 5.79
C MET A 75 1.65 0.46 6.00
N LYS A 76 1.80 1.49 6.84
CA LYS A 76 3.09 2.09 7.18
C LYS A 76 3.30 2.05 8.70
N ALA A 77 4.45 1.56 9.14
CA ALA A 77 4.84 1.66 10.54
C ALA A 77 5.17 3.12 10.89
N ALA A 78 4.59 3.64 11.97
CA ALA A 78 4.93 4.98 12.48
C ALA A 78 6.18 4.96 13.35
N THR A 79 6.36 3.92 14.17
CA THR A 79 7.54 3.73 15.02
C THR A 79 7.71 2.23 15.27
N ILE A 80 8.96 1.76 15.31
CA ILE A 80 9.31 0.38 15.66
C ILE A 80 10.24 0.46 16.87
N ASP A 81 9.76 -0.01 18.02
CA ASP A 81 10.54 -0.11 19.25
C ASP A 81 10.96 -1.57 19.47
N VAL A 82 12.25 -1.85 19.30
CA VAL A 82 12.78 -3.20 19.51
C VAL A 82 13.12 -3.35 20.99
N LYS A 83 12.19 -3.95 21.75
CA LYS A 83 12.48 -4.42 23.10
C LYS A 83 13.36 -5.66 22.97
N SER A 84 14.61 -5.52 23.43
CA SER A 84 15.70 -6.49 23.24
C SER A 84 15.24 -7.94 23.44
N ASP A 85 15.50 -8.81 22.46
CA ASP A 85 15.49 -10.25 22.71
C ASP A 85 16.58 -10.54 23.74
N ALA A 86 16.22 -11.07 24.90
CA ALA A 86 17.16 -11.49 25.93
C ALA A 86 18.09 -12.59 25.40
N LYS A 87 19.16 -12.21 24.71
CA LYS A 87 20.25 -13.11 24.32
C LYS A 87 21.11 -13.33 25.55
N GLY A 88 20.67 -14.26 26.39
CA GLY A 88 21.29 -14.56 27.69
C GLY A 88 20.99 -15.97 28.21
N ALA A 89 20.93 -17.00 27.35
CA ALA A 89 21.01 -18.42 27.74
C ALA A 89 21.16 -19.25 26.47
N LYS A 90 22.12 -20.14 26.23
CA LYS A 90 23.28 -20.68 26.95
C LYS A 90 24.31 -21.04 25.87
N LYS A 91 25.59 -20.74 26.08
CA LYS A 91 26.67 -21.64 25.65
C LYS A 91 26.93 -22.58 26.82
N LYS A 92 26.69 -23.87 26.65
CA LYS A 92 27.39 -24.93 27.37
C LYS A 92 27.48 -26.13 26.44
#